data_AF-A0A2U1FEU6-F1
#
_entry.id   AF-A0A2U1FEU6-F1
#
_cell.length_a   1.000
_cell.length_b   1.000
_cell.length_c   1.000
_cell.angle_alpha   90.00
_cell.angle_beta   90.00
_cell.angle_gamma   90.00
#
_symmetry.space_group_name_H-M   'P 1'
#
loop_
_entity.id
_entity.type
_entity.pdbx_description
1 polymer ?
#
loop_
_entity_poly.entity_id
_entity_poly.type
_entity_poly.pdbx_seq_one_letter_code
_entity_poly.pdbx_strand_id
1 'polypeptide(L)'
;MTYSNCFQIIIEMNLIKEFSTALCSEKRSGRIPEELDFFGSLVGEWEIEWTDRLYDATPRRVKGEWIFSWVLDGTAIQDLFIVPSRSERLINKQPDAEYGTTLRIFNPKTSAWDIFYGCTGEAIRLTARKTGDDIVLTENTTGRMRYVFSDMTATAFHWRKEQQNENGTWQTVARVVATKRQQQNMAQKNAYQKQINRYDDVLTGRKWWSWLYMHCLWKTDDNIVAKEIMEMIPDNFRGRILDVPVGTAVFTHDKYRRMANAEIIGLDYSQAMLDIAWSRFEDTEIKNVVLQQGDVCELPFHSNYFDLVLSMNGFHAFPDKEKAFAEVFRVLKYGGTFCGCFYIKGQRKPADWFVRKVLDKKGLPPHYTLEQAEKKLRALFGENLKIWNEGSILIFRCVKPDGQR
;
A
#
# COMPACT_ATOMS: atom_id res chain seq x y z
N MET A 1 -21.42 -21.71 4.34
CA MET A 1 -20.32 -21.36 5.27
C MET A 1 -19.67 -20.03 4.82
N THR A 2 -20.46 -18.99 4.48
CA THR A 2 -20.02 -18.01 3.44
C THR A 2 -20.60 -16.57 3.53
N TYR A 3 -20.97 -16.09 4.72
CA TYR A 3 -21.20 -14.66 4.98
C TYR A 3 -20.33 -14.10 6.10
N SER A 4 -19.76 -14.98 6.94
CA SER A 4 -18.94 -14.58 8.09
C SER A 4 -17.60 -13.97 7.68
N ASN A 5 -16.94 -14.47 6.63
CA ASN A 5 -15.54 -14.11 6.35
C ASN A 5 -15.32 -12.68 5.84
N CYS A 6 -16.24 -12.10 5.06
CA CYS A 6 -16.04 -10.73 4.56
C CYS A 6 -16.33 -9.68 5.63
N PHE A 7 -17.38 -9.91 6.44
CA PHE A 7 -17.64 -9.11 7.64
C PHE A 7 -16.50 -9.24 8.64
N GLN A 8 -15.97 -10.46 8.81
CA GLN A 8 -14.80 -10.73 9.65
C GLN A 8 -13.56 -9.97 9.16
N ILE A 9 -13.25 -9.96 7.85
CA ILE A 9 -12.12 -9.21 7.29
C ILE A 9 -12.30 -7.70 7.51
N ILE A 10 -13.50 -7.15 7.30
CA ILE A 10 -13.78 -5.72 7.56
C ILE A 10 -13.64 -5.39 9.05
N ILE A 11 -14.14 -6.26 9.93
CA ILE A 11 -13.98 -6.13 11.38
C ILE A 11 -12.50 -6.23 11.76
N GLU A 12 -11.74 -7.16 11.19
CA GLU A 12 -10.31 -7.33 11.45
C GLU A 12 -9.49 -6.14 10.96
N MET A 13 -9.79 -5.61 9.76
CA MET A 13 -9.15 -4.40 9.24
C MET A 13 -9.49 -3.15 10.06
N ASN A 14 -10.75 -3.00 10.50
CA ASN A 14 -11.14 -1.94 11.42
C ASN A 14 -10.47 -2.09 12.79
N LEU A 15 -10.35 -3.31 13.30
CA LEU A 15 -9.67 -3.58 14.57
C LEU A 15 -8.18 -3.25 14.49
N ILE A 16 -7.50 -3.61 13.39
CA ILE A 16 -6.09 -3.26 13.16
C ILE A 16 -5.95 -1.73 13.06
N LYS A 17 -6.87 -1.03 12.39
CA LYS A 17 -6.88 0.43 12.27
C LYS A 17 -7.10 1.11 13.62
N GLU A 18 -8.11 0.69 14.37
CA GLU A 18 -8.41 1.20 15.70
C GLU A 18 -7.26 0.95 16.67
N PHE A 19 -6.71 -0.27 16.68
CA PHE A 19 -5.55 -0.60 17.51
C PHE A 19 -4.34 0.26 17.16
N SER A 20 -3.99 0.37 15.88
CA SER A 20 -2.85 1.20 15.45
C SER A 20 -3.05 2.67 15.75
N THR A 21 -4.27 3.18 15.63
CA THR A 21 -4.62 4.57 15.96
C THR A 21 -4.59 4.82 17.47
N ALA A 22 -5.06 3.87 18.27
CA ALA A 22 -5.01 3.95 19.73
C ALA A 22 -3.58 3.79 20.28
N LEU A 23 -2.74 3.02 19.58
CA LEU A 23 -1.36 2.76 19.97
C LEU A 23 -0.45 3.94 19.61
N CYS A 24 -0.52 4.44 18.37
CA CYS A 24 0.39 5.45 17.83
C CYS A 24 0.10 6.85 18.37
N SER A 25 1.15 7.66 18.48
CA SER A 25 1.07 9.09 18.78
C SER A 25 1.89 9.87 17.75
N GLU A 26 1.45 11.08 17.40
CA GLU A 26 2.18 11.94 16.46
C GLU A 26 3.44 12.57 17.07
N LYS A 27 3.47 12.71 18.40
CA LYS A 27 4.52 13.46 19.10
C LYS A 27 4.81 12.93 20.50
N ARG A 28 5.96 13.34 21.02
CA ARG A 28 6.35 13.18 22.42
C ARG A 28 5.30 13.82 23.34
N SER A 29 4.98 13.13 24.44
CA SER A 29 4.19 13.68 25.53
C SER A 29 4.98 14.73 26.30
N GLY A 30 4.30 15.78 26.78
CA GLY A 30 4.90 16.75 27.71
C GLY A 30 5.30 16.15 29.07
N ARG A 31 4.91 14.89 29.34
CA ARG A 31 5.31 14.13 30.54
C ARG A 31 6.77 13.66 30.50
N ILE A 32 7.41 13.67 29.32
CA ILE A 32 8.83 13.34 29.16
C ILE A 32 9.59 14.67 29.07
N PRO A 33 10.45 14.99 30.06
CA PRO A 33 11.33 16.16 29.98
C PRO A 33 12.26 16.07 28.76
N GLU A 34 12.59 17.21 28.16
CA GLU A 34 13.37 17.26 26.92
C GLU A 34 14.78 16.68 27.10
N GLU A 35 15.38 16.90 28.26
CA GLU A 35 16.68 16.36 28.65
C GLU A 35 16.67 14.83 28.86
N LEU A 36 15.48 14.22 29.02
CA LEU A 36 15.27 12.78 29.17
C LEU A 36 14.73 12.12 27.91
N ASP A 37 14.56 12.88 26.83
CA ASP A 37 14.17 12.37 25.51
C ASP A 37 15.38 11.75 24.79
N PHE A 38 15.76 10.54 25.22
CA PHE A 38 16.93 9.86 24.68
C PHE A 38 16.70 9.38 23.24
N PHE A 39 15.48 8.92 22.94
CA PHE A 39 15.19 8.17 21.72
C PHE A 39 14.39 8.97 20.68
N GLY A 40 13.90 10.17 20.99
CA GLY A 40 13.06 10.95 20.08
C GLY A 40 13.71 11.24 18.72
N SER A 41 15.05 11.38 18.68
CA SER A 41 15.80 11.58 17.43
C SER A 41 15.81 10.35 16.51
N LEU A 42 15.53 9.15 17.06
CA LEU A 42 15.43 7.90 16.29
C LEU A 42 14.07 7.75 15.61
N VAL A 43 13.04 8.52 15.99
CA VAL A 43 11.70 8.40 15.39
C VAL A 43 11.75 8.61 13.87
N GLY A 44 11.19 7.64 13.15
CA GLY A 44 11.24 7.56 11.69
C GLY A 44 11.63 6.18 11.16
N GLU A 45 11.87 6.13 9.85
CA GLU A 45 12.27 4.92 9.13
C GLU A 45 13.76 4.95 8.78
N TRP A 46 14.41 3.80 8.94
CA TRP A 46 15.84 3.64 8.72
C TRP A 46 16.10 2.40 7.86
N GLU A 47 16.99 2.56 6.89
CA GLU A 47 17.62 1.43 6.22
C GLU A 47 18.82 1.01 7.05
N ILE A 48 18.95 -0.29 7.29
CA ILE A 48 20.01 -0.81 8.15
C ILE A 48 20.84 -1.88 7.43
N GLU A 49 22.14 -1.89 7.72
CA GLU A 49 23.02 -3.02 7.43
C GLU A 49 23.40 -3.68 8.77
N TRP A 50 22.81 -4.85 9.04
CA TRP A 50 23.19 -5.71 10.15
C TRP A 50 24.45 -6.48 9.80
N THR A 51 25.45 -6.44 10.67
CA THR A 51 26.64 -7.29 10.58
C THR A 51 26.78 -8.15 11.83
N ASP A 52 26.82 -9.47 11.64
CA ASP A 52 27.18 -10.45 12.67
C ASP A 52 28.47 -11.20 12.29
N ARG A 53 28.88 -12.15 13.14
CA ARG A 53 30.07 -12.98 12.92
C ARG A 53 31.30 -12.13 12.61
N LEU A 54 31.48 -11.08 13.41
CA LEU A 54 32.43 -9.99 13.17
C LEU A 54 33.89 -10.46 13.11
N TYR A 55 34.18 -11.61 13.72
CA TYR A 55 35.52 -12.19 13.82
C TYR A 55 35.75 -13.35 12.83
N ASP A 56 34.76 -13.69 12.00
CA ASP A 56 34.92 -14.67 10.94
C ASP A 56 35.70 -14.07 9.75
N ALA A 57 36.30 -14.93 8.92
CA ALA A 57 37.02 -14.48 7.72
C ALA A 57 36.12 -13.66 6.77
N THR A 58 34.82 -13.94 6.75
CA THR A 58 33.81 -13.21 5.99
C THR A 58 32.59 -12.89 6.87
N PRO A 59 32.58 -11.71 7.53
CA PRO A 59 31.44 -11.26 8.31
C PRO A 59 30.19 -11.20 7.45
N ARG A 60 29.08 -11.67 7.99
CA ARG A 60 27.81 -11.65 7.26
C ARG A 60 27.19 -10.27 7.35
N ARG A 61 26.67 -9.79 6.22
CA ARG A 61 25.94 -8.53 6.15
C ARG A 61 24.55 -8.79 5.61
N VAL A 62 23.55 -8.21 6.27
CA VAL A 62 22.14 -8.37 5.92
C VAL A 62 21.47 -7.01 5.92
N LYS A 63 20.80 -6.69 4.81
CA LYS A 63 19.98 -5.48 4.73
C LYS A 63 18.70 -5.66 5.53
N GLY A 64 18.31 -4.64 6.29
CA GLY A 64 17.10 -4.63 7.09
C GLY A 64 16.39 -3.28 7.07
N GLU A 65 15.30 -3.24 7.84
CA GLU A 65 14.51 -2.04 8.13
C GLU A 65 14.44 -1.86 9.64
N TRP A 66 14.59 -0.62 10.12
CA TRP A 66 14.32 -0.27 11.51
C TRP A 66 13.37 0.92 11.56
N ILE A 67 12.20 0.73 12.17
CA ILE A 67 11.12 1.73 12.18
C ILE A 67 10.84 2.09 13.63
N PHE A 68 10.81 3.37 13.96
CA PHE A 68 10.55 3.90 15.30
C PHE A 68 9.34 4.83 15.25
N SER A 69 8.42 4.68 16.20
CA SER A 69 7.26 5.56 16.34
C SER A 69 6.99 5.90 17.80
N TRP A 70 6.45 7.09 18.04
CA TRP A 70 5.83 7.43 19.32
C TRP A 70 4.55 6.60 19.50
N VAL A 71 4.37 6.05 20.69
CA VAL A 71 3.21 5.24 21.07
C VAL A 71 2.75 5.60 22.49
N LEU A 72 1.59 5.06 22.89
CA LEU A 72 1.04 5.22 24.24
C LEU A 72 0.94 6.71 24.63
N ASP A 73 0.22 7.48 23.82
CA ASP A 73 0.02 8.93 24.02
C ASP A 73 1.35 9.72 24.11
N GLY A 74 2.37 9.25 23.38
CA GLY A 74 3.69 9.87 23.32
C GLY A 74 4.55 9.65 24.56
N THR A 75 4.16 8.75 25.46
CA THR A 75 4.93 8.41 26.68
C THR A 75 5.91 7.25 26.46
N ALA A 76 5.86 6.62 25.29
CA ALA A 76 6.74 5.53 24.92
C ALA A 76 7.13 5.63 23.44
N ILE A 77 8.21 4.94 23.08
CA ILE A 77 8.60 4.67 21.69
C ILE A 77 8.53 3.17 21.48
N GLN A 78 7.86 2.75 20.41
CA GLN A 78 7.94 1.38 19.93
C GLN A 78 8.74 1.36 18.64
N ASP A 79 9.60 0.36 18.51
CA ASP A 79 10.30 0.10 17.26
C ASP A 79 10.06 -1.31 16.74
N LEU A 80 10.29 -1.48 15.43
CA LEU A 80 10.31 -2.75 14.72
C LEU A 80 11.67 -2.92 14.07
N PHE A 81 12.36 -4.00 14.43
CA PHE A 81 13.65 -4.40 13.89
C PHE A 81 13.46 -5.59 12.97
N ILE A 82 13.66 -5.39 11.66
CA ILE A 82 13.33 -6.37 10.63
C ILE A 82 14.57 -6.68 9.79
N VAL A 83 15.16 -7.85 10.00
CA VAL A 83 16.34 -8.34 9.29
C VAL A 83 16.11 -9.79 8.85
N PRO A 84 16.22 -10.15 7.55
CA PRO A 84 16.34 -9.26 6.40
C PRO A 84 15.12 -8.34 6.26
N SER A 85 15.26 -7.27 5.47
CA SER A 85 14.17 -6.33 5.16
C SER A 85 12.96 -7.05 4.58
N ARG A 86 11.78 -6.40 4.59
CA ARG A 86 10.56 -7.03 4.05
C ARG A 86 10.70 -7.34 2.56
N SER A 87 11.41 -6.51 1.81
CA SER A 87 11.73 -6.75 0.40
C SER A 87 12.70 -7.93 0.19
N GLU A 88 13.78 -8.01 0.97
CA GLU A 88 14.77 -9.09 0.87
C GLU A 88 14.16 -10.45 1.26
N ARG A 89 13.24 -10.47 2.23
CA ARG A 89 12.50 -11.68 2.64
C ARG A 89 11.66 -12.30 1.52
N LEU A 90 11.24 -11.52 0.52
CA LEU A 90 10.51 -12.05 -0.65
C LEU A 90 11.43 -12.87 -1.57
N ILE A 91 12.72 -12.55 -1.57
CA ILE A 91 13.74 -13.19 -2.40
C ILE A 91 14.39 -14.35 -1.64
N ASN A 92 14.75 -14.14 -0.37
CA ASN A 92 15.43 -15.12 0.47
C ASN A 92 14.93 -15.04 1.92
N LYS A 93 14.11 -16.02 2.33
CA LYS A 93 13.51 -16.11 3.66
C LYS A 93 14.49 -16.64 4.73
N GLN A 94 15.70 -16.08 4.83
CA GLN A 94 16.79 -16.56 5.71
C GLN A 94 16.25 -17.14 7.04
N PRO A 95 16.63 -18.37 7.44
CA PRO A 95 15.95 -19.12 8.51
C PRO A 95 16.05 -18.45 9.90
N ASP A 96 17.01 -17.56 10.07
CA ASP A 96 17.25 -16.74 11.26
C ASP A 96 16.76 -15.30 11.08
N ALA A 97 15.78 -15.09 10.20
CA ALA A 97 15.20 -13.78 9.96
C ALA A 97 14.47 -13.25 11.20
N GLU A 98 15.00 -12.18 11.77
CA GLU A 98 14.48 -11.50 12.94
C GLU A 98 13.38 -10.50 12.58
N TYR A 99 12.24 -10.62 13.26
CA TYR A 99 11.14 -9.66 13.24
C TYR A 99 10.84 -9.30 14.70
N GLY A 100 11.67 -8.42 15.26
CA GLY A 100 11.63 -8.04 16.66
C GLY A 100 10.89 -6.72 16.88
N THR A 101 10.40 -6.52 18.10
CA THR A 101 9.87 -5.23 18.56
C THR A 101 10.50 -4.83 19.88
N THR A 102 10.80 -3.55 20.04
CA THR A 102 11.18 -2.96 21.32
C THR A 102 10.15 -1.95 21.74
N LEU A 103 9.60 -2.10 22.95
CA LEU A 103 8.81 -1.07 23.61
C LEU A 103 9.66 -0.37 24.67
N ARG A 104 9.81 0.95 24.54
CA ARG A 104 10.64 1.82 25.38
C ARG A 104 9.71 2.76 26.11
N ILE A 105 9.53 2.58 27.42
CA ILE A 105 8.58 3.34 28.23
C ILE A 105 9.36 4.26 29.17
N PHE A 106 9.06 5.55 29.13
CA PHE A 106 9.67 6.49 30.07
C PHE A 106 9.11 6.27 31.49
N ASN A 107 9.99 6.10 32.47
CA ASN A 107 9.63 5.94 33.87
C ASN A 107 9.93 7.22 34.66
N PRO A 108 8.92 8.02 35.01
CA PRO A 108 9.13 9.29 35.71
C PRO A 108 9.64 9.12 37.15
N LYS A 109 9.53 7.92 37.76
CA LYS A 109 10.02 7.67 39.12
C LYS A 109 11.53 7.46 39.16
N THR A 110 12.11 6.93 38.09
CA THR A 110 13.54 6.58 38.01
C THR A 110 14.33 7.47 37.05
N SER A 111 13.62 8.35 36.32
CA SER A 111 14.19 9.17 35.24
C SER A 111 14.98 8.35 34.22
N ALA A 112 14.51 7.12 33.98
CA ALA A 112 15.10 6.16 33.06
C ALA A 112 14.05 5.61 32.10
N TRP A 113 14.49 4.87 31.09
CA TRP A 113 13.59 4.18 30.17
C TRP A 113 13.58 2.68 30.48
N ASP A 114 12.40 2.16 30.78
CA ASP A 114 12.13 0.74 30.95
C ASP A 114 11.87 0.13 29.58
N ILE A 115 12.64 -0.90 29.22
CA ILE A 115 12.66 -1.43 27.86
C ILE A 115 12.29 -2.90 27.87
N PHE A 116 11.39 -3.27 26.98
CA PHE A 116 11.08 -4.64 26.63
C PHE A 116 11.43 -4.85 25.16
N TYR A 117 12.35 -5.76 24.88
CA TYR A 117 12.59 -6.27 23.53
C TYR A 117 12.06 -7.69 23.44
N GLY A 118 11.44 -8.03 22.31
CA GLY A 118 11.02 -9.41 22.05
C GLY A 118 10.96 -9.73 20.56
N CYS A 119 11.24 -10.99 20.26
CA CYS A 119 11.03 -11.62 18.97
C CYS A 119 10.55 -13.06 19.19
N THR A 120 10.22 -13.78 18.12
CA THR A 120 9.76 -15.17 18.26
C THR A 120 10.82 -16.03 18.96
N GLY A 121 10.54 -16.45 20.20
CA GLY A 121 11.41 -17.32 20.99
C GLY A 121 12.33 -16.62 22.00
N GLU A 122 12.41 -15.28 22.00
CA GLU A 122 13.26 -14.53 22.93
C GLU A 122 12.55 -13.26 23.44
N ALA A 123 12.74 -12.95 24.72
CA ALA A 123 12.24 -11.72 25.34
C ALA A 123 13.23 -11.23 26.41
N ILE A 124 13.52 -9.93 26.40
CA ILE A 124 14.57 -9.33 27.22
C ILE A 124 14.05 -8.03 27.84
N ARG A 125 14.40 -7.80 29.11
CA ARG A 125 14.17 -6.53 29.80
C ARG A 125 15.47 -5.77 29.95
N LEU A 126 15.47 -4.50 29.56
CA LEU A 126 16.62 -3.62 29.65
C LEU A 126 16.26 -2.30 30.34
N THR A 127 17.27 -1.61 30.84
CA THR A 127 17.16 -0.24 31.34
C THR A 127 18.11 0.66 30.56
N ALA A 128 17.61 1.76 29.99
CA ALA A 128 18.45 2.70 29.28
C ALA A 128 18.92 3.87 30.15
N ARG A 129 20.20 4.24 29.99
CA ARG A 129 20.80 5.44 30.55
C ARG A 129 21.69 6.11 29.51
N LYS A 130 21.82 7.43 29.61
CA LYS A 130 22.76 8.19 28.79
C LYS A 130 24.16 8.13 29.43
N THR A 131 25.19 7.85 28.63
CA THR A 131 26.60 7.81 29.05
C THR A 131 27.43 8.62 28.05
N GLY A 132 27.72 9.88 28.38
CA GLY A 132 28.25 10.82 27.39
C GLY A 132 27.22 11.08 26.28
N ASP A 133 27.64 10.90 25.02
CA ASP A 133 26.75 11.02 23.86
C ASP A 133 26.05 9.71 23.48
N ASP A 134 26.46 8.59 24.10
CA ASP A 134 25.90 7.27 23.82
C ASP A 134 24.64 6.99 24.68
N ILE A 135 23.73 6.20 24.12
CA ILE A 135 22.60 5.63 24.86
C ILE A 135 22.90 4.15 25.12
N VAL A 136 23.06 3.79 26.39
CA VAL A 136 23.43 2.45 26.83
C VAL A 136 22.23 1.77 27.46
N LEU A 137 21.84 0.62 26.92
CA LEU A 137 20.75 -0.22 27.41
C LEU A 137 21.37 -1.47 28.03
N THR A 138 21.25 -1.63 29.34
CA THR A 138 21.80 -2.79 30.05
C THR A 138 20.69 -3.80 30.34
N GLU A 139 20.95 -5.07 30.06
CA GLU A 139 20.04 -6.18 30.33
C GLU A 139 19.89 -6.40 31.85
N ASN A 140 18.65 -6.59 32.31
CA ASN A 140 18.32 -6.50 33.73
C ASN A 140 18.54 -7.81 34.53
N THR A 141 18.63 -8.98 33.89
CA THR A 141 18.74 -10.29 34.57
C THR A 141 20.17 -10.57 34.99
N THR A 142 21.13 -10.42 34.07
CA THR A 142 22.55 -10.73 34.30
C THR A 142 23.43 -9.49 34.34
N GLY A 143 23.02 -8.41 33.67
CA GLY A 143 23.86 -7.22 33.47
C GLY A 143 25.07 -7.45 32.55
N ARG A 144 25.20 -8.64 31.95
CA ARG A 144 26.35 -9.03 31.11
C ARG A 144 26.13 -8.79 29.61
N MET A 145 25.00 -8.20 29.25
CA MET A 145 24.67 -7.87 27.87
C MET A 145 24.14 -6.44 27.83
N ARG A 146 24.58 -5.69 26.81
CA ARG A 146 24.10 -4.33 26.59
C ARG A 146 23.98 -4.00 25.11
N TYR A 147 23.07 -3.10 24.81
CA TYR A 147 22.97 -2.45 23.51
C TYR A 147 23.42 -1.01 23.62
N VAL A 148 24.14 -0.53 22.62
CA VAL A 148 24.62 0.85 22.61
C VAL A 148 24.27 1.52 21.30
N PHE A 149 23.60 2.66 21.38
CA PHE A 149 23.46 3.60 20.27
C PHE A 149 24.57 4.65 20.38
N SER A 150 25.26 4.91 19.27
CA SER A 150 26.35 5.89 19.17
C SER A 150 26.34 6.59 17.82
N ASP A 151 27.17 7.63 17.68
CA ASP A 151 27.35 8.41 16.45
C ASP A 151 26.00 8.90 15.88
N MET A 152 25.09 9.27 16.76
CA MET A 152 23.72 9.64 16.42
C MET A 152 23.67 11.02 15.78
N THR A 153 23.17 11.07 14.56
CA THR A 153 22.92 12.29 13.80
C THR A 153 21.48 12.30 13.29
N ALA A 154 21.06 13.41 12.67
CA ALA A 154 19.74 13.49 12.05
C ALA A 154 19.53 12.46 10.91
N THR A 155 20.60 11.88 10.36
CA THR A 155 20.57 11.05 9.15
C THR A 155 21.25 9.68 9.29
N ALA A 156 21.93 9.41 10.39
CA ALA A 156 22.61 8.14 10.63
C ALA A 156 22.79 7.88 12.11
N PHE A 157 22.87 6.61 12.49
CA PHE A 157 23.36 6.19 13.80
C PHE A 157 24.02 4.82 13.70
N HIS A 158 24.84 4.51 14.69
CA HIS A 158 25.40 3.19 14.89
C HIS A 158 24.72 2.51 16.08
N TRP A 159 24.55 1.20 15.97
CA TRP A 159 24.10 0.39 17.07
C TRP A 159 24.99 -0.83 17.21
N ARG A 160 25.25 -1.26 18.44
CA ARG A 160 26.06 -2.44 18.73
C ARG A 160 25.47 -3.27 19.86
N LYS A 161 25.55 -4.59 19.71
CA LYS A 161 25.31 -5.57 20.77
C LYS A 161 26.65 -5.94 21.39
N GLU A 162 26.76 -5.74 22.69
CA GLU A 162 27.95 -6.08 23.46
C GLU A 162 27.60 -7.13 24.52
N GLN A 163 28.50 -8.09 24.70
CA GLN A 163 28.42 -9.10 25.74
C GLN A 163 29.72 -9.10 26.54
N GLN A 164 29.59 -9.33 27.84
CA GLN A 164 30.72 -9.42 28.75
C GLN A 164 31.23 -10.87 28.78
N ASN A 165 32.53 -11.05 28.56
CA ASN A 165 33.16 -12.36 28.69
C ASN A 165 33.40 -12.73 30.18
N GLU A 166 33.90 -13.95 30.43
CA GLU A 166 34.20 -14.44 31.79
C GLU A 166 35.20 -13.55 32.57
N ASN A 167 36.05 -12.82 31.86
CA ASN A 167 37.05 -11.91 32.44
C ASN A 167 36.53 -10.49 32.69
N GLY A 168 35.25 -10.23 32.43
CA GLY A 168 34.64 -8.92 32.63
C GLY A 168 34.83 -7.92 31.49
N THR A 169 35.43 -8.34 30.36
CA THR A 169 35.66 -7.47 29.20
C THR A 169 34.46 -7.49 28.26
N TRP A 170 34.03 -6.30 27.83
CA TRP A 170 32.97 -6.14 26.83
C TRP A 170 33.49 -6.45 25.42
N GLN A 171 32.74 -7.25 24.69
CA GLN A 171 33.01 -7.59 23.29
C GLN A 171 31.78 -7.31 22.43
N THR A 172 31.98 -6.66 21.29
CA THR A 172 30.92 -6.45 20.31
C THR A 172 30.67 -7.74 19.54
N VAL A 173 29.44 -8.24 19.58
CA VAL A 173 29.05 -9.48 18.89
C VAL A 173 28.27 -9.21 17.60
N ALA A 174 27.63 -8.04 17.51
CA ALA A 174 26.92 -7.58 16.33
C ALA A 174 26.90 -6.07 16.25
N ARG A 175 26.78 -5.53 15.03
CA ARG A 175 26.66 -4.10 14.79
C ARG A 175 25.64 -3.80 13.70
N VAL A 176 25.10 -2.60 13.76
CA VAL A 176 24.21 -2.02 12.77
C VAL A 176 24.74 -0.65 12.38
N VAL A 177 24.79 -0.42 11.09
CA VAL A 177 24.87 0.94 10.53
C VAL A 177 23.49 1.28 10.02
N ALA A 178 22.88 2.33 10.57
CA ALA A 178 21.59 2.82 10.16
C ALA A 178 21.74 4.13 9.41
N THR A 179 21.13 4.21 8.23
CA THR A 179 20.96 5.46 7.49
C THR A 179 19.49 5.79 7.46
N LYS A 180 19.17 7.06 7.76
CA LYS A 180 17.78 7.51 7.72
C LYS A 180 17.31 7.28 6.31
N ARG A 181 16.18 6.60 6.19
CA ARG A 181 15.51 6.46 4.91
C ARG A 181 15.16 7.88 4.51
N GLN A 182 15.97 8.48 3.64
CA GLN A 182 15.69 9.82 3.15
C GLN A 182 14.25 9.77 2.66
N GLN A 183 13.49 10.82 2.93
CA GLN A 183 12.23 11.07 2.24
C GLN A 183 12.50 11.34 0.74
N GLN A 184 13.21 10.44 0.06
CA GLN A 184 13.01 10.21 -1.36
C GLN A 184 11.51 10.03 -1.62
N ASN A 185 10.74 9.55 -0.64
CA ASN A 185 9.29 9.50 -0.76
C ASN A 185 8.52 10.80 -0.49
N MET A 186 9.02 11.92 0.04
CA MET A 186 8.13 13.10 0.26
C MET A 186 8.27 14.15 -0.85
N ALA A 187 9.46 14.40 -1.39
CA ALA A 187 9.58 15.19 -2.62
C ALA A 187 9.11 14.39 -3.84
N GLN A 188 9.32 13.06 -3.87
CA GLN A 188 8.82 12.19 -4.92
C GLN A 188 7.36 11.78 -4.69
N LYS A 189 6.84 11.52 -3.47
CA LYS A 189 5.36 11.47 -3.26
C LYS A 189 4.76 12.83 -3.53
N ASN A 190 5.31 13.98 -3.11
CA ASN A 190 4.68 15.27 -3.42
C ASN A 190 4.81 15.63 -4.90
N ALA A 191 5.89 15.27 -5.59
CA ALA A 191 6.01 15.44 -7.03
C ALA A 191 5.13 14.46 -7.80
N TYR A 192 4.98 13.23 -7.32
CA TYR A 192 4.10 12.18 -7.87
C TYR A 192 2.63 12.46 -7.57
N GLN A 193 2.29 12.95 -6.38
CA GLN A 193 0.98 13.47 -5.97
C GLN A 193 0.68 14.77 -6.70
N LYS A 194 1.65 15.66 -6.95
CA LYS A 194 1.45 16.83 -7.84
C LYS A 194 1.30 16.39 -9.29
N GLN A 195 2.00 15.36 -9.75
CA GLN A 195 1.90 14.80 -11.10
C GLN A 195 0.60 14.02 -11.28
N ILE A 196 0.10 13.35 -10.23
CA ILE A 196 -1.19 12.66 -10.17
C ILE A 196 -2.31 13.64 -9.97
N ASN A 197 -2.21 14.65 -9.11
CA ASN A 197 -3.19 15.74 -9.06
C ASN A 197 -3.21 16.49 -10.40
N ARG A 198 -2.06 16.61 -11.09
CA ARG A 198 -2.01 17.13 -12.47
C ARG A 198 -2.59 16.14 -13.49
N TYR A 199 -2.53 14.83 -13.24
CA TYR A 199 -3.15 13.77 -14.05
C TYR A 199 -4.68 13.72 -13.82
N ASP A 200 -5.15 13.76 -12.58
CA ASP A 200 -6.54 13.91 -12.14
C ASP A 200 -7.11 15.24 -12.63
N ASP A 201 -6.38 16.36 -12.54
CA ASP A 201 -6.78 17.66 -13.13
C ASP A 201 -6.90 17.57 -14.66
N VAL A 202 -6.05 16.74 -15.29
CA VAL A 202 -6.06 16.48 -16.74
C VAL A 202 -7.24 15.58 -17.14
N LEU A 203 -7.52 14.53 -16.36
CA LEU A 203 -8.63 13.60 -16.54
C LEU A 203 -9.99 14.23 -16.23
N THR A 204 -10.07 15.13 -15.24
CA THR A 204 -11.31 15.80 -14.83
C THR A 204 -11.55 17.14 -15.53
N GLY A 205 -10.62 17.61 -16.36
CA GLY A 205 -10.80 18.82 -17.18
C GLY A 205 -10.71 20.15 -16.43
N ARG A 206 -10.22 20.19 -15.18
CA ARG A 206 -10.33 21.35 -14.27
C ARG A 206 -9.42 22.56 -14.60
N LYS A 207 -8.48 22.46 -15.56
CA LYS A 207 -7.56 23.55 -15.96
C LYS A 207 -7.65 23.89 -17.46
N TRP A 208 -7.40 25.14 -17.84
CA TRP A 208 -7.49 25.60 -19.24
C TRP A 208 -6.54 24.88 -20.24
N TRP A 209 -5.35 24.46 -19.81
CA TRP A 209 -4.48 23.58 -20.61
C TRP A 209 -4.98 22.14 -20.70
N SER A 210 -5.81 21.70 -19.74
CA SER A 210 -6.52 20.41 -19.76
C SER A 210 -7.62 20.39 -20.83
N TRP A 211 -8.34 21.51 -20.97
CA TRP A 211 -9.27 21.72 -22.07
C TRP A 211 -8.53 21.61 -23.41
N LEU A 212 -7.38 22.27 -23.57
CA LEU A 212 -6.59 22.19 -24.81
C LEU A 212 -6.03 20.78 -25.08
N TYR A 213 -5.60 20.05 -24.05
CA TYR A 213 -5.07 18.67 -24.16
C TYR A 213 -6.17 17.63 -24.49
N MET A 214 -7.32 17.69 -23.81
CA MET A 214 -8.46 16.78 -24.03
C MET A 214 -9.20 17.08 -25.34
N HIS A 215 -9.43 18.36 -25.66
CA HIS A 215 -10.23 18.78 -26.81
C HIS A 215 -9.47 18.63 -28.14
N CYS A 216 -8.13 18.79 -28.14
CA CYS A 216 -7.32 18.65 -29.36
C CYS A 216 -6.89 17.19 -29.67
N LEU A 217 -6.68 16.33 -28.67
CA LEU A 217 -6.22 14.94 -28.90
C LEU A 217 -7.35 13.89 -28.88
N TRP A 218 -8.29 13.98 -27.93
CA TRP A 218 -9.24 12.90 -27.64
C TRP A 218 -10.67 13.17 -28.16
N LYS A 219 -11.07 14.44 -28.32
CA LYS A 219 -12.48 14.86 -28.63
C LYS A 219 -13.54 14.11 -27.79
N THR A 220 -13.14 13.57 -26.65
CA THR A 220 -13.96 12.92 -25.65
C THR A 220 -13.82 13.71 -24.37
N ASP A 221 -14.91 13.87 -23.64
CA ASP A 221 -14.87 14.32 -22.26
C ASP A 221 -14.91 13.06 -21.38
N ASP A 222 -13.79 12.71 -20.75
CA ASP A 222 -13.70 11.53 -19.88
C ASP A 222 -14.72 11.61 -18.73
N ASN A 223 -15.16 12.81 -18.34
CA ASN A 223 -16.25 12.96 -17.38
C ASN A 223 -17.61 12.51 -17.94
N ILE A 224 -17.85 12.66 -19.26
CA ILE A 224 -19.07 12.16 -19.91
C ILE A 224 -19.05 10.64 -19.93
N VAL A 225 -17.92 10.03 -20.32
CA VAL A 225 -17.76 8.57 -20.32
C VAL A 225 -17.89 8.00 -18.90
N ALA A 226 -17.23 8.63 -17.93
CA ALA A 226 -17.35 8.24 -16.53
C ALA A 226 -18.78 8.36 -16.02
N LYS A 227 -19.47 9.47 -16.32
CA LYS A 227 -20.88 9.68 -15.96
C LYS A 227 -21.78 8.60 -16.56
N GLU A 228 -21.62 8.31 -17.86
CA GLU A 228 -22.40 7.30 -18.57
C GLU A 228 -22.22 5.91 -17.93
N ILE A 229 -20.99 5.53 -17.58
CA ILE A 229 -20.72 4.25 -16.90
C ILE A 229 -21.28 4.23 -15.49
N MET A 230 -21.14 5.33 -14.74
CA MET A 230 -21.73 5.44 -13.40
C MET A 230 -23.26 5.36 -13.42
N GLU A 231 -23.92 5.79 -14.50
CA GLU A 231 -25.37 5.65 -14.71
C GLU A 231 -25.79 4.20 -14.97
N MET A 232 -24.89 3.33 -15.45
CA MET A 232 -25.17 1.89 -15.60
C MET A 232 -25.28 1.16 -14.26
N ILE A 233 -24.79 1.76 -13.18
CA ILE A 233 -24.83 1.23 -11.82
C ILE A 233 -25.95 1.95 -11.06
N PRO A 234 -27.01 1.25 -10.62
CA PRO A 234 -28.09 1.88 -9.86
C PRO A 234 -27.60 2.48 -8.53
N ASP A 235 -28.06 3.68 -8.16
CA ASP A 235 -27.69 4.31 -6.87
C ASP A 235 -28.15 3.45 -5.66
N ASN A 236 -29.24 2.70 -5.82
CA ASN A 236 -29.80 1.83 -4.81
C ASN A 236 -29.30 0.37 -4.90
N PHE A 237 -28.19 0.13 -5.61
CA PHE A 237 -27.62 -1.21 -5.77
C PHE A 237 -27.39 -1.87 -4.41
N ARG A 238 -27.70 -3.17 -4.33
CA ARG A 238 -27.46 -4.03 -3.16
C ARG A 238 -26.68 -5.25 -3.61
N GLY A 239 -25.59 -5.55 -2.92
CA GLY A 239 -24.69 -6.64 -3.29
C GLY A 239 -23.23 -6.19 -3.32
N ARG A 240 -22.38 -7.01 -3.95
CA ARG A 240 -20.94 -6.81 -3.97
C ARG A 240 -20.45 -6.23 -5.30
N ILE A 241 -19.66 -5.17 -5.21
CA ILE A 241 -19.01 -4.50 -6.32
C ILE A 241 -17.50 -4.69 -6.21
N LEU A 242 -16.85 -5.13 -7.28
CA LEU A 242 -15.41 -5.03 -7.46
C LEU A 242 -15.10 -3.87 -8.41
N ASP A 243 -14.27 -2.93 -7.99
CA ASP A 243 -13.72 -1.88 -8.84
C ASP A 243 -12.24 -2.19 -9.11
N VAL A 244 -11.90 -2.55 -10.34
CA VAL A 244 -10.55 -3.01 -10.69
C VAL A 244 -10.12 -2.55 -12.10
N PRO A 245 -9.07 -1.73 -12.23
CA PRO A 245 -8.34 -1.06 -11.16
C PRO A 245 -9.17 0.12 -10.62
N VAL A 246 -9.15 0.33 -9.30
CA VAL A 246 -9.84 1.49 -8.68
C VAL A 246 -9.08 2.81 -8.90
N GLY A 247 -7.77 2.76 -9.14
CA GLY A 247 -6.94 3.95 -9.29
C GLY A 247 -7.03 4.87 -8.09
N THR A 248 -7.16 6.17 -8.34
CA THR A 248 -7.32 7.21 -7.30
C THR A 248 -8.78 7.39 -6.86
N ALA A 249 -9.71 6.56 -7.33
CA ALA A 249 -11.16 6.68 -7.12
C ALA A 249 -11.78 8.03 -7.55
N VAL A 250 -11.11 8.82 -8.39
CA VAL A 250 -11.57 10.17 -8.77
C VAL A 250 -12.97 10.18 -9.39
N PHE A 251 -13.32 9.16 -10.19
CA PHE A 251 -14.63 9.04 -10.83
C PHE A 251 -15.68 8.31 -9.99
N THR A 252 -15.25 7.50 -9.02
CA THR A 252 -16.13 6.56 -8.32
C THR A 252 -16.46 6.98 -6.88
N HIS A 253 -15.62 7.82 -6.26
CA HIS A 253 -15.79 8.22 -4.85
C HIS A 253 -17.19 8.81 -4.53
N ASP A 254 -17.66 9.78 -5.31
CA ASP A 254 -18.98 10.42 -5.12
C ASP A 254 -20.15 9.46 -5.33
N LYS A 255 -19.99 8.48 -6.23
CA LYS A 255 -20.99 7.44 -6.46
C LYS A 255 -21.04 6.50 -5.26
N TYR A 256 -19.90 5.95 -4.86
CA TYR A 256 -19.79 4.98 -3.77
C TYR A 256 -20.23 5.54 -2.42
N ARG A 257 -20.03 6.84 -2.18
CA ARG A 257 -20.56 7.56 -1.02
C ARG A 257 -22.06 7.42 -0.85
N ARG A 258 -22.81 7.37 -1.95
CA ARG A 258 -24.28 7.32 -1.95
C ARG A 258 -24.82 5.90 -1.90
N MET A 259 -23.97 4.89 -2.08
CA MET A 259 -24.35 3.48 -2.20
C MET A 259 -24.23 2.72 -0.88
N ALA A 260 -24.83 3.23 0.20
CA ALA A 260 -24.66 2.70 1.55
C ALA A 260 -25.02 1.21 1.75
N ASN A 261 -25.77 0.61 0.80
CA ASN A 261 -26.19 -0.79 0.84
C ASN A 261 -25.35 -1.72 -0.07
N ALA A 262 -24.32 -1.20 -0.74
CA ALA A 262 -23.41 -1.98 -1.58
C ALA A 262 -22.10 -2.23 -0.82
N GLU A 263 -21.61 -3.47 -0.83
CA GLU A 263 -20.26 -3.81 -0.37
C GLU A 263 -19.28 -3.59 -1.53
N ILE A 264 -18.39 -2.62 -1.42
CA ILE A 264 -17.51 -2.20 -2.51
C ILE A 264 -16.08 -2.53 -2.16
N ILE A 265 -15.40 -3.25 -3.04
CA ILE A 265 -13.97 -3.53 -2.94
C ILE A 265 -13.26 -2.84 -4.11
N GLY A 266 -12.44 -1.85 -3.81
CA GLY A 266 -11.55 -1.20 -4.77
C GLY A 266 -10.17 -1.84 -4.75
N LEU A 267 -9.76 -2.44 -5.87
CA LEU A 267 -8.48 -3.12 -5.99
C LEU A 267 -7.57 -2.41 -6.98
N ASP A 268 -6.32 -2.17 -6.61
CA ASP A 268 -5.29 -1.64 -7.51
C ASP A 268 -3.94 -2.32 -7.22
N TYR A 269 -3.09 -2.45 -8.25
CA TYR A 269 -1.74 -2.97 -8.07
C TYR A 269 -0.84 -1.97 -7.35
N SER A 270 -1.06 -0.67 -7.57
CA SER A 270 -0.26 0.41 -7.02
C SER A 270 -0.76 0.86 -5.65
N GLN A 271 0.01 0.55 -4.60
CA GLN A 271 -0.25 1.10 -3.27
C GLN A 271 -0.29 2.64 -3.27
N ALA A 272 0.50 3.29 -4.12
CA ALA A 272 0.49 4.75 -4.22
C ALA A 272 -0.85 5.31 -4.77
N MET A 273 -1.55 4.58 -5.64
CA MET A 273 -2.89 4.98 -6.10
C MET A 273 -3.93 4.77 -4.99
N LEU A 274 -3.81 3.66 -4.26
CA LEU A 274 -4.68 3.35 -3.12
C LEU A 274 -4.54 4.36 -1.98
N ASP A 275 -3.32 4.82 -1.67
CA ASP A 275 -3.09 5.89 -0.68
C ASP A 275 -3.89 7.16 -1.05
N ILE A 276 -3.96 7.50 -2.34
CA ILE A 276 -4.70 8.67 -2.83
C ILE A 276 -6.21 8.41 -2.76
N ALA A 277 -6.66 7.26 -3.27
CA ALA A 277 -8.06 6.87 -3.17
C ALA A 277 -8.55 6.90 -1.72
N TRP A 278 -7.73 6.38 -0.79
CA TRP A 278 -8.01 6.37 0.64
C TRP A 278 -8.26 7.78 1.18
N SER A 279 -7.40 8.75 0.84
CA SER A 279 -7.60 10.15 1.25
C SER A 279 -8.93 10.75 0.77
N ARG A 280 -9.49 10.27 -0.35
CA ARG A 280 -10.81 10.72 -0.84
C ARG A 280 -11.98 10.14 -0.05
N PHE A 281 -11.79 8.96 0.55
CA PHE A 281 -12.78 8.32 1.40
C PHE A 281 -12.64 8.73 2.87
N GLU A 282 -11.46 9.18 3.32
CA GLU A 282 -11.18 9.55 4.70
C GLU A 282 -11.98 10.77 5.21
N ASP A 283 -12.22 11.76 4.34
CA ASP A 283 -13.06 12.94 4.64
C ASP A 283 -14.57 12.62 4.70
N THR A 284 -14.95 11.34 4.68
CA THR A 284 -16.34 10.91 4.57
C THR A 284 -16.64 9.74 5.50
N GLU A 285 -17.85 9.68 6.07
CA GLU A 285 -18.32 8.53 6.88
C GLU A 285 -18.64 7.28 6.03
N ILE A 286 -17.86 7.02 4.97
CA ILE A 286 -18.07 5.89 4.06
C ILE A 286 -17.57 4.61 4.73
N LYS A 287 -18.51 3.72 5.09
CA LYS A 287 -18.21 2.45 5.76
C LYS A 287 -18.28 1.23 4.83
N ASN A 288 -18.71 1.44 3.59
CA ASN A 288 -19.09 0.39 2.66
C ASN A 288 -18.06 0.17 1.53
N VAL A 289 -16.90 0.85 1.61
CA VAL A 289 -15.79 0.73 0.66
C VAL A 289 -14.55 0.19 1.38
N VAL A 290 -13.92 -0.83 0.81
CA VAL A 290 -12.63 -1.37 1.23
C VAL A 290 -11.64 -1.22 0.08
N LEU A 291 -10.46 -0.67 0.36
CA LEU A 291 -9.37 -0.58 -0.61
C LEU A 291 -8.33 -1.68 -0.34
N GLN A 292 -7.90 -2.37 -1.39
CA GLN A 292 -6.99 -3.51 -1.28
C GLN A 292 -5.94 -3.50 -2.39
N GLN A 293 -4.67 -3.73 -2.03
CA GLN A 293 -3.63 -3.96 -3.04
C GLN A 293 -3.77 -5.37 -3.62
N GLY A 294 -3.71 -5.50 -4.95
CA GLY A 294 -3.74 -6.80 -5.61
C GLY A 294 -3.48 -6.73 -7.11
N ASP A 295 -3.26 -7.89 -7.72
CA ASP A 295 -3.12 -8.04 -9.17
C ASP A 295 -4.44 -8.52 -9.78
N VAL A 296 -4.95 -7.83 -10.79
CA VAL A 296 -6.15 -8.25 -11.54
C VAL A 296 -5.94 -9.59 -12.26
N CYS A 297 -4.70 -9.94 -12.55
CA CYS A 297 -4.34 -11.22 -13.16
C CYS A 297 -4.38 -12.37 -12.13
N GLU A 298 -4.53 -12.09 -10.84
CA GLU A 298 -4.63 -13.09 -9.78
C GLU A 298 -5.50 -12.53 -8.64
N LEU A 299 -6.80 -12.43 -8.91
CA LEU A 299 -7.74 -11.82 -7.97
C LEU A 299 -7.89 -12.70 -6.72
N PRO A 300 -7.67 -12.16 -5.51
CA PRO A 300 -7.70 -12.91 -4.26
C PRO A 300 -9.13 -13.20 -3.77
N PHE A 301 -10.06 -13.49 -4.69
CA PHE A 301 -11.47 -13.73 -4.41
C PHE A 301 -11.92 -15.08 -4.98
N HIS A 302 -12.92 -15.68 -4.35
CA HIS A 302 -13.53 -16.92 -4.84
C HIS A 302 -14.30 -16.69 -6.15
N SER A 303 -14.55 -17.78 -6.88
CA SER A 303 -15.41 -17.73 -8.07
C SER A 303 -16.84 -17.32 -7.71
N ASN A 304 -17.52 -16.59 -8.60
CA ASN A 304 -18.91 -16.15 -8.41
C ASN A 304 -19.13 -15.39 -7.09
N TYR A 305 -18.25 -14.46 -6.77
CA TYR A 305 -18.26 -13.68 -5.54
C TYR A 305 -18.95 -12.31 -5.69
N PHE A 306 -18.75 -11.64 -6.83
CA PHE A 306 -19.25 -10.27 -7.07
C PHE A 306 -20.52 -10.26 -7.90
N ASP A 307 -21.45 -9.37 -7.54
CA ASP A 307 -22.68 -9.10 -8.30
C ASP A 307 -22.40 -8.13 -9.47
N LEU A 308 -21.41 -7.25 -9.29
CA LEU A 308 -20.94 -6.33 -10.32
C LEU A 308 -19.42 -6.20 -10.30
N VAL A 309 -18.81 -6.15 -11.48
CA VAL A 309 -17.41 -5.73 -11.67
C VAL A 309 -17.40 -4.47 -12.52
N LEU A 310 -16.72 -3.43 -12.03
CA LEU A 310 -16.43 -2.20 -12.74
C LEU A 310 -14.94 -2.18 -13.11
N SER A 311 -14.63 -1.78 -14.34
CA SER A 311 -13.26 -1.51 -14.77
C SER A 311 -13.20 -0.22 -15.58
N MET A 312 -12.79 0.88 -14.94
CA MET A 312 -12.60 2.17 -15.59
C MET A 312 -11.18 2.33 -16.10
N ASN A 313 -10.99 2.33 -17.43
CA ASN A 313 -9.70 2.58 -18.08
C ASN A 313 -8.56 1.64 -17.62
N GLY A 314 -8.85 0.40 -17.22
CA GLY A 314 -7.84 -0.56 -16.75
C GLY A 314 -7.20 -1.42 -17.83
N PHE A 315 -8.03 -2.00 -18.70
CA PHE A 315 -7.62 -3.10 -19.59
C PHE A 315 -6.55 -2.75 -20.62
N HIS A 316 -6.34 -1.47 -20.95
CA HIS A 316 -5.28 -1.09 -21.88
C HIS A 316 -3.88 -1.16 -21.23
N ALA A 317 -3.80 -1.08 -19.90
CA ALA A 317 -2.55 -1.11 -19.13
C ALA A 317 -2.19 -2.51 -18.59
N PHE A 318 -3.15 -3.46 -18.58
CA PHE A 318 -2.93 -4.79 -18.01
C PHE A 318 -1.96 -5.64 -18.85
N PRO A 319 -0.84 -6.11 -18.27
CA PRO A 319 0.18 -6.91 -18.97
C PRO A 319 -0.39 -8.13 -19.68
N ASP A 320 -1.24 -8.88 -18.98
CA ASP A 320 -1.95 -10.06 -19.49
C ASP A 320 -3.47 -9.81 -19.46
N LYS A 321 -3.98 -9.25 -20.56
CA LYS A 321 -5.41 -8.96 -20.72
C LYS A 321 -6.26 -10.23 -20.71
N GLU A 322 -5.73 -11.34 -21.21
CA GLU A 322 -6.46 -12.61 -21.29
C GLU A 322 -6.70 -13.18 -19.90
N LYS A 323 -5.65 -13.19 -19.05
CA LYS A 323 -5.76 -13.59 -17.65
C LYS A 323 -6.64 -12.65 -16.84
N ALA A 324 -6.52 -11.33 -17.05
CA ALA A 324 -7.39 -10.35 -16.40
C ALA A 324 -8.88 -10.57 -16.73
N PHE A 325 -9.23 -10.80 -18.01
CA PHE A 325 -10.60 -11.14 -18.39
C PHE A 325 -11.07 -12.46 -17.78
N ALA A 326 -10.20 -13.48 -17.73
CA ALA A 326 -10.53 -14.76 -17.13
C ALA A 326 -10.82 -14.64 -15.62
N GLU A 327 -10.00 -13.88 -14.89
CA GLU A 327 -10.19 -13.62 -13.47
C GLU A 327 -11.47 -12.80 -13.20
N VAL A 328 -11.71 -11.72 -13.96
CA VAL A 328 -12.96 -10.95 -13.88
C VAL A 328 -14.17 -11.85 -14.12
N PHE A 329 -14.13 -12.67 -15.17
CA PHE A 329 -15.21 -13.60 -15.47
C PHE A 329 -15.39 -14.64 -14.34
N ARG A 330 -14.28 -15.15 -13.77
CA ARG A 330 -14.30 -16.13 -12.69
C ARG A 330 -14.96 -15.57 -11.43
N VAL A 331 -14.57 -14.39 -10.98
CA VAL A 331 -15.08 -13.79 -9.73
C VAL A 331 -16.47 -13.21 -9.87
N LEU A 332 -16.94 -12.91 -11.08
CA LEU A 332 -18.29 -12.42 -11.32
C LEU A 332 -19.32 -13.56 -11.18
N LYS A 333 -20.44 -13.32 -10.49
CA LYS A 333 -21.57 -14.27 -10.40
C LYS A 333 -22.25 -14.47 -11.74
N TYR A 334 -22.87 -15.63 -11.94
CA TYR A 334 -23.86 -15.81 -13.01
C TYR A 334 -24.99 -14.80 -12.87
N GLY A 335 -25.40 -14.17 -13.97
CA GLY A 335 -26.31 -13.01 -13.96
C GLY A 335 -25.67 -11.70 -13.48
N GLY A 336 -24.42 -11.73 -13.01
CA GLY A 336 -23.67 -10.55 -12.58
C GLY A 336 -23.29 -9.67 -13.77
N THR A 337 -23.14 -8.37 -13.50
CA THR A 337 -22.81 -7.37 -14.53
C THR A 337 -21.31 -7.05 -14.55
N PHE A 338 -20.72 -7.00 -15.74
CA PHE A 338 -19.38 -6.42 -15.95
C PHE A 338 -19.51 -5.18 -16.83
N CYS A 339 -19.05 -4.03 -16.38
CA CYS A 339 -19.12 -2.79 -17.15
C CYS A 339 -17.85 -1.95 -16.99
N GLY A 340 -17.63 -1.06 -17.95
CA GLY A 340 -16.44 -0.22 -17.91
C GLY A 340 -16.06 0.35 -19.27
N CYS A 341 -14.82 0.83 -19.33
CA CYS A 341 -14.24 1.38 -20.55
C CYS A 341 -12.75 1.13 -20.66
N PHE A 342 -12.23 1.15 -21.89
CA PHE A 342 -10.79 1.19 -22.16
C PHE A 342 -10.49 1.70 -23.57
N TYR A 343 -9.24 2.09 -23.78
CA TYR A 343 -8.74 2.55 -25.07
C TYR A 343 -8.80 1.47 -26.16
N ILE A 344 -9.30 1.84 -27.34
CA ILE A 344 -9.25 1.03 -28.56
C ILE A 344 -8.48 1.76 -29.67
N LYS A 345 -7.62 1.01 -30.36
CA LYS A 345 -6.84 1.54 -31.48
C LYS A 345 -7.62 1.53 -32.80
N GLY A 346 -7.20 2.37 -33.73
CA GLY A 346 -7.72 2.40 -35.11
C GLY A 346 -8.96 3.27 -35.30
N GLN A 347 -9.50 3.88 -34.24
CA GLN A 347 -10.62 4.82 -34.34
C GLN A 347 -10.16 6.19 -34.84
N ARG A 348 -9.00 6.67 -34.35
CA ARG A 348 -8.50 8.02 -34.67
C ARG A 348 -6.98 8.02 -34.82
N LYS A 349 -6.50 8.25 -36.05
CA LYS A 349 -5.07 8.30 -36.38
C LYS A 349 -4.25 9.25 -35.47
N PRO A 350 -4.73 10.46 -35.09
CA PRO A 350 -4.00 11.33 -34.17
C PRO A 350 -3.87 10.75 -32.76
N ALA A 351 -4.93 10.13 -32.24
CA ALA A 351 -4.92 9.49 -30.92
C ALA A 351 -3.98 8.28 -30.91
N ASP A 352 -4.06 7.43 -31.94
CA ASP A 352 -3.16 6.28 -32.11
C ASP A 352 -1.69 6.70 -32.20
N TRP A 353 -1.40 7.79 -32.93
CA TRP A 353 -0.05 8.33 -33.03
C TRP A 353 0.46 8.80 -31.66
N PHE A 354 -0.37 9.51 -30.90
CA PHE A 354 -0.02 10.02 -29.58
C PHE A 354 0.22 8.88 -28.58
N VAL A 355 -0.70 7.91 -28.51
CA VAL A 355 -0.57 6.72 -27.66
C VAL A 355 0.76 6.02 -27.99
N ARG A 356 1.01 5.72 -29.26
CA ARG A 356 2.22 5.01 -29.69
C ARG A 356 3.53 5.76 -29.41
N LYS A 357 3.53 7.10 -29.50
CA LYS A 357 4.76 7.90 -29.39
C LYS A 357 5.03 8.43 -28.00
N VAL A 358 4.00 8.59 -27.18
CA VAL A 358 4.09 9.26 -25.87
C VAL A 358 3.77 8.30 -24.74
N LEU A 359 2.69 7.51 -24.85
CA LEU A 359 2.21 6.63 -23.77
C LEU A 359 2.85 5.24 -23.82
N ASP A 360 3.03 4.65 -25.01
CA ASP A 360 3.64 3.33 -25.24
C ASP A 360 5.19 3.33 -25.07
N LYS A 361 5.75 4.18 -24.21
CA LYS A 361 7.19 4.15 -23.92
C LYS A 361 7.53 2.92 -23.07
N LYS A 362 8.10 1.91 -23.73
CA LYS A 362 8.64 0.64 -23.20
C LYS A 362 7.64 -0.19 -22.38
N GLY A 363 7.14 -1.29 -22.97
CA GLY A 363 6.59 -2.43 -22.22
C GLY A 363 5.06 -2.51 -22.10
N LEU A 364 4.29 -1.60 -22.71
CA LEU A 364 2.82 -1.72 -22.72
C LEU A 364 2.33 -2.80 -23.71
N PRO A 365 1.31 -3.59 -23.33
CA PRO A 365 0.79 -4.69 -24.13
C PRO A 365 -0.09 -4.18 -25.28
N PRO A 366 -0.21 -4.92 -26.40
CA PRO A 366 -0.89 -4.45 -27.60
C PRO A 366 -2.35 -4.05 -27.34
N HIS A 367 -2.74 -2.89 -27.88
CA HIS A 367 -4.12 -2.38 -27.78
C HIS A 367 -5.07 -3.13 -28.72
N TYR A 368 -6.30 -3.39 -28.27
CA TYR A 368 -7.35 -4.01 -29.08
C TYR A 368 -7.92 -3.02 -30.10
N THR A 369 -8.33 -3.52 -31.27
CA THR A 369 -9.33 -2.83 -32.11
C THR A 369 -10.72 -3.03 -31.53
N LEU A 370 -11.70 -2.24 -32.00
CA LEU A 370 -13.12 -2.44 -31.64
C LEU A 370 -13.58 -3.88 -31.89
N GLU A 371 -13.29 -4.41 -33.09
CA GLU A 371 -13.66 -5.78 -33.48
C GLU A 371 -13.02 -6.85 -32.57
N GLN A 372 -11.75 -6.67 -32.21
CA GLN A 372 -11.06 -7.60 -31.30
C GLN A 372 -11.66 -7.57 -29.89
N ALA A 373 -11.94 -6.37 -29.38
CA ALA A 373 -12.57 -6.19 -28.07
C ALA A 373 -13.98 -6.79 -28.04
N GLU A 374 -14.79 -6.52 -29.07
CA GLU A 374 -16.14 -7.09 -29.20
C GLU A 374 -16.08 -8.62 -29.26
N LYS A 375 -15.21 -9.18 -30.12
CA LYS A 375 -15.04 -10.63 -30.23
C LYS A 375 -14.67 -11.26 -28.89
N LYS A 376 -13.77 -10.63 -28.12
CA LYS A 376 -13.34 -11.11 -26.81
C LYS A 376 -14.47 -11.07 -25.79
N LEU A 377 -15.20 -9.95 -25.69
CA LEU A 377 -16.33 -9.81 -24.77
C LEU A 377 -17.47 -10.76 -25.15
N ARG A 378 -17.81 -10.87 -26.43
CA ARG A 378 -18.83 -11.80 -26.92
C ARG A 378 -18.49 -13.26 -26.65
N ALA A 379 -17.21 -13.65 -26.80
CA ALA A 379 -16.77 -15.01 -26.48
C ALA A 379 -16.96 -15.39 -25.00
N LEU A 380 -16.90 -14.42 -24.08
CA LEU A 380 -17.08 -14.66 -22.64
C LEU A 380 -18.55 -14.51 -22.21
N PHE A 381 -19.24 -13.48 -22.70
CA PHE A 381 -20.53 -13.05 -22.19
C PHE A 381 -21.73 -13.38 -23.10
N GLY A 382 -21.47 -13.93 -24.29
CA GLY A 382 -22.50 -14.26 -25.27
C GLY A 382 -23.22 -13.01 -25.80
N GLU A 383 -24.52 -13.14 -26.04
CA GLU A 383 -25.36 -12.07 -26.60
C GLU A 383 -25.79 -11.01 -25.58
N ASN A 384 -25.51 -11.21 -24.28
CA ASN A 384 -25.83 -10.25 -23.23
C ASN A 384 -24.78 -9.12 -23.15
N LEU A 385 -24.48 -8.50 -24.28
CA LEU A 385 -23.43 -7.50 -24.46
C LEU A 385 -24.04 -6.22 -25.07
N LYS A 386 -23.79 -5.08 -24.43
CA LYS A 386 -23.93 -3.75 -25.04
C LYS A 386 -22.55 -3.14 -25.18
N ILE A 387 -22.22 -2.67 -26.38
CA ILE A 387 -20.91 -2.13 -26.72
C ILE A 387 -21.06 -0.95 -27.67
N TRP A 388 -20.36 0.14 -27.38
CA TRP A 388 -20.25 1.31 -28.26
C TRP A 388 -18.91 1.99 -27.97
N ASN A 389 -18.59 3.03 -28.72
CA ASN A 389 -17.40 3.82 -28.49
C ASN A 389 -17.70 5.31 -28.59
N GLU A 390 -17.12 6.08 -27.68
CA GLU A 390 -17.04 7.52 -27.76
C GLU A 390 -15.60 7.88 -28.15
N GLY A 391 -15.41 8.36 -29.37
CA GLY A 391 -14.06 8.54 -29.94
C GLY A 391 -13.24 7.25 -29.94
N SER A 392 -12.09 7.25 -29.26
CA SER A 392 -11.19 6.09 -29.14
C SER A 392 -11.39 5.30 -27.84
N ILE A 393 -12.47 5.57 -27.09
CA ILE A 393 -12.77 4.86 -25.84
C ILE A 393 -13.94 3.92 -26.08
N LEU A 394 -13.70 2.63 -25.86
CA LEU A 394 -14.74 1.61 -25.83
C LEU A 394 -15.52 1.72 -24.52
N ILE A 395 -16.84 1.64 -24.60
CA ILE A 395 -17.73 1.54 -23.45
C ILE A 395 -18.53 0.24 -23.60
N PHE A 396 -18.64 -0.52 -22.51
CA PHE A 396 -19.34 -1.78 -22.54
C PHE A 396 -20.12 -2.07 -21.26
N ARG A 397 -21.17 -2.88 -21.42
CA ARG A 397 -21.92 -3.52 -20.34
C ARG A 397 -22.26 -4.95 -20.74
N CYS A 398 -21.76 -5.91 -19.99
CA CYS A 398 -21.95 -7.33 -20.18
C CYS A 398 -22.72 -7.93 -18.99
N VAL A 399 -23.47 -9.00 -19.23
CA VAL A 399 -24.01 -9.85 -18.15
C VAL A 399 -23.47 -11.26 -18.32
N LYS A 400 -22.92 -11.82 -17.23
CA LYS A 400 -22.42 -13.21 -17.25
C LYS A 400 -23.58 -14.16 -17.50
N PRO A 401 -23.55 -14.98 -18.57
CA PRO A 401 -24.65 -15.89 -18.90
C PRO A 401 -24.86 -16.90 -17.79
N ASP A 402 -26.09 -17.36 -17.58
CA ASP A 402 -26.36 -18.39 -16.59
C ASP A 402 -25.52 -19.64 -16.85
N GLY A 403 -24.90 -20.19 -15.80
CA GLY A 403 -24.23 -21.47 -15.90
C GLY A 403 -25.27 -22.53 -16.27
N GLN A 404 -25.03 -23.31 -17.33
CA GLN A 404 -25.80 -24.53 -17.57
C GLN A 404 -25.78 -25.34 -16.26
N ARG A 405 -26.96 -25.54 -15.67
CA ARG A 405 -27.13 -26.31 -14.43
C ARG A 405 -26.79 -27.78 -14.63
#